data_AF-A0A6I6EA34-F1
#
_entry.id   AF-A0A6I6EA34-F1
#
_cell.length_a   1.000
_cell.length_b   1.000
_cell.length_c   1.000
_cell.angle_alpha   90.00
_cell.angle_beta   90.00
_cell.angle_gamma   90.00
#
_symmetry.space_group_name_H-M   'P 1'
#
loop_
_entity.id
_entity.type
_entity.pdbx_description
1 polymer ?
#
loop_
_entity_poly.entity_id
_entity_poly.type
_entity_poly.pdbx_seq_one_letter_code
_entity_poly.pdbx_strand_id
1 'polypeptide(L)'
;MRCKTLTAAAVVLLMMTAGCSTLERVVYRPDINQGNYLVANDVAKIHTGMTQQQVAYTLGTPMMHDPFGSNVWYYLFRQQPGHEAVKQQTLTLTFDKSGTLINIDNKPALTKNAG
;
A
#
# COMPACT_ATOMS: atom_id res chain seq x y z
N MET A 1 2.57 -56.00 15.72
CA MET A 1 1.29 -55.25 15.63
C MET A 1 1.38 -53.83 16.21
N ARG A 2 2.11 -53.60 17.32
CA ARG A 2 2.27 -52.28 17.95
C ARG A 2 2.99 -51.20 17.10
N CYS A 3 3.99 -51.56 16.30
CA CYS A 3 4.65 -50.56 15.42
C CYS A 3 3.69 -50.00 14.37
N LYS A 4 2.84 -50.84 13.76
CA LYS A 4 1.88 -50.42 12.72
C LYS A 4 0.81 -49.45 13.26
N THR A 5 0.36 -49.68 14.50
CA THR A 5 -0.61 -48.78 15.17
C THR A 5 0.02 -47.44 15.55
N LEU A 6 1.30 -47.44 15.95
CA LEU A 6 2.04 -46.21 16.24
C LEU A 6 2.32 -45.39 14.97
N THR A 7 2.63 -46.05 13.84
CA THR A 7 2.79 -45.34 12.56
C THR A 7 1.47 -44.73 12.09
N ALA A 8 0.36 -45.45 12.23
CA ALA A 8 -0.97 -44.93 11.89
C ALA A 8 -1.35 -43.71 12.76
N ALA A 9 -1.11 -43.76 14.07
CA ALA A 9 -1.39 -42.65 14.97
C ALA A 9 -0.55 -41.40 14.65
N ALA A 10 0.73 -41.57 14.31
CA ALA A 10 1.61 -40.45 13.93
C ALA A 10 1.17 -39.80 12.61
N VAL A 11 0.74 -40.58 11.62
CA VAL A 11 0.24 -40.07 10.34
C VAL A 11 -1.07 -39.30 10.51
N VAL A 12 -2.01 -39.82 11.31
CA VAL A 12 -3.27 -39.10 11.62
C VAL A 12 -2.99 -37.78 12.33
N LEU A 13 -2.05 -37.77 13.29
CA LEU A 13 -1.67 -36.55 14.00
C LEU A 13 -1.05 -35.50 13.05
N LEU A 14 -0.24 -35.92 12.07
CA LEU A 14 0.32 -35.03 11.06
C LEU A 14 -0.74 -34.43 10.12
N MET A 15 -1.77 -35.21 9.76
CA MET A 15 -2.86 -34.69 8.93
C MET A 15 -3.75 -33.70 9.70
N MET A 16 -3.93 -33.90 11.02
CA MET A 16 -4.69 -32.98 11.87
C MET A 16 -3.95 -31.66 12.14
N THR A 17 -2.62 -31.62 11.98
CA THR A 17 -1.80 -30.40 12.09
C THR A 17 -1.45 -29.75 10.75
N ALA A 18 -1.80 -30.39 9.62
CA ALA A 18 -1.78 -29.76 8.30
C ALA A 18 -2.90 -28.72 8.20
N GLY A 19 -2.70 -27.58 8.88
CA GLY A 19 -3.65 -26.47 8.93
C GLY A 19 -3.89 -25.83 7.55
N CYS A 20 -4.98 -25.06 7.47
CA CYS A 20 -5.48 -24.39 6.26
C CYS A 20 -4.59 -23.26 5.69
N SER A 21 -3.30 -23.21 5.98
CA SER A 21 -2.39 -22.15 5.49
C SER A 21 -2.18 -22.17 3.97
N THR A 22 -2.55 -23.26 3.29
CA THR A 22 -2.59 -23.33 1.82
C THR A 22 -3.82 -22.65 1.21
N LEU A 23 -4.90 -22.43 1.99
CA LEU A 23 -6.12 -21.79 1.49
C LEU A 23 -5.91 -20.33 1.11
N GLU A 24 -4.96 -19.63 1.75
CA GLU A 24 -4.64 -18.24 1.41
C GLU A 24 -4.22 -18.06 -0.04
N ARG A 25 -3.67 -19.07 -0.72
CA ARG A 25 -3.26 -18.98 -2.13
C ARG A 25 -4.30 -19.50 -3.14
N VAL A 26 -5.31 -20.22 -2.67
CA VAL A 26 -6.24 -20.97 -3.54
C VAL A 26 -7.58 -20.23 -3.71
N VAL A 27 -7.97 -19.42 -2.73
CA VAL A 27 -9.23 -18.66 -2.81
C VAL A 27 -9.06 -17.44 -3.73
N TYR A 28 -10.08 -17.15 -4.53
CA TYR A 28 -10.11 -15.95 -5.36
C TYR A 28 -10.05 -14.70 -4.47
N ARG A 29 -9.11 -13.81 -4.78
CA ARG A 29 -8.97 -12.50 -4.16
C ARG A 29 -8.96 -11.45 -5.26
N PRO A 30 -9.93 -10.52 -5.30
CA PRO A 30 -9.94 -9.45 -6.29
C PRO A 30 -8.79 -8.48 -6.06
N ASP A 31 -8.36 -7.82 -7.13
CA ASP A 31 -7.37 -6.77 -7.07
C ASP A 31 -7.92 -5.54 -6.32
N ILE A 32 -7.13 -4.99 -5.42
CA ILE A 32 -7.49 -3.82 -4.61
C ILE A 32 -6.58 -2.66 -4.98
N ASN A 33 -7.17 -1.63 -5.59
CA ASN A 33 -6.51 -0.35 -5.84
C ASN A 33 -7.03 0.69 -4.84
N GLN A 34 -6.14 1.48 -4.25
CA GLN A 34 -6.48 2.48 -3.23
C GLN A 34 -5.68 3.77 -3.43
N GLY A 35 -6.35 4.89 -3.15
CA GLY A 35 -5.73 6.21 -3.18
C GLY A 35 -5.88 6.95 -4.52
N ASN A 36 -4.97 7.88 -4.77
CA ASN A 36 -4.87 8.70 -5.96
C ASN A 36 -4.04 7.99 -7.04
N TYR A 37 -4.48 8.09 -8.30
CA TYR A 37 -3.69 7.57 -9.43
C TYR A 37 -2.56 8.55 -9.76
N LEU A 38 -1.31 8.09 -9.69
CA LEU A 38 -0.13 8.93 -9.90
C LEU A 38 0.61 8.54 -11.17
N VAL A 39 0.51 9.39 -12.20
CA VAL A 39 1.27 9.23 -13.44
C VAL A 39 2.59 9.99 -13.31
N ALA A 40 3.70 9.36 -13.70
CA ALA A 40 5.03 9.96 -13.61
C ALA A 40 5.11 11.36 -14.26
N ASN A 41 4.46 11.53 -15.41
CA ASN A 41 4.40 12.82 -16.12
C ASN A 41 3.66 13.91 -15.35
N ASP A 42 2.64 13.57 -14.55
CA ASP A 42 1.89 14.56 -13.78
C ASP A 42 2.61 14.90 -12.48
N VAL A 43 3.23 13.92 -11.84
CA VAL A 43 4.09 14.15 -10.67
C VAL A 43 5.28 15.04 -11.05
N ALA A 44 5.86 14.87 -12.23
CA ALA A 44 6.98 15.68 -12.72
C ALA A 44 6.61 17.16 -12.99
N LYS A 45 5.33 17.48 -13.17
CA LYS A 45 4.86 18.87 -13.33
C LYS A 45 4.84 19.61 -11.99
N ILE A 46 4.80 18.90 -10.87
CA ILE A 46 4.72 19.51 -9.55
C ILE A 46 6.08 20.05 -9.13
N HIS A 47 6.10 21.31 -8.73
CA HIS A 47 7.29 21.97 -8.20
C HIS A 47 6.91 22.89 -7.04
N THR A 48 7.89 23.23 -6.21
CA THR A 48 7.69 24.18 -5.12
C THR A 48 7.22 25.55 -5.63
N GLY A 49 6.49 26.28 -4.79
CA GLY A 49 5.87 27.56 -5.16
C GLY A 49 4.48 27.44 -5.81
N MET A 50 4.01 26.23 -6.12
CA MET A 50 2.63 26.02 -6.59
C MET A 50 1.61 26.24 -5.48
N THR A 51 0.43 26.79 -5.82
CA THR A 51 -0.69 26.86 -4.89
C THR A 51 -1.39 25.51 -4.77
N GLN A 52 -2.08 25.26 -3.65
CA GLN A 52 -2.95 24.09 -3.47
C GLN A 52 -3.90 23.86 -4.65
N GLN A 53 -4.47 24.93 -5.22
CA GLN A 53 -5.36 24.82 -6.38
C GLN A 53 -4.64 24.36 -7.65
N GLN A 54 -3.42 24.83 -7.90
CA GLN A 54 -2.62 24.38 -9.05
C GLN A 54 -2.21 22.91 -8.91
N VAL A 55 -1.85 22.48 -7.70
CA VAL A 55 -1.56 21.08 -7.40
C VAL A 55 -2.81 20.22 -7.60
N ALA A 56 -3.96 20.63 -7.06
CA ALA A 56 -5.22 19.91 -7.22
C ALA A 56 -5.70 19.86 -8.67
N TYR A 57 -5.41 20.87 -9.48
CA TYR A 57 -5.70 20.85 -10.91
C TYR A 57 -4.85 19.81 -11.66
N THR A 58 -3.60 19.63 -11.23
CA THR A 58 -2.64 18.74 -11.90
C THR A 58 -2.78 17.28 -11.46
N LEU A 59 -2.94 17.03 -10.16
CA LEU A 59 -3.00 15.67 -9.58
C LEU A 59 -4.41 15.24 -9.15
N GLY A 60 -5.40 16.13 -9.23
CA GLY A 60 -6.70 15.95 -8.61
C GLY A 60 -6.69 16.28 -7.10
N THR A 61 -7.86 16.24 -6.49
CA THR A 61 -8.01 16.40 -5.04
C THR A 61 -7.35 15.24 -4.31
N PRO A 62 -6.52 15.49 -3.28
CA PRO A 62 -5.92 14.40 -2.51
C PRO A 62 -7.01 13.59 -1.81
N MET A 63 -6.86 12.27 -1.75
CA MET A 63 -7.79 11.42 -0.98
C MET A 63 -7.63 11.63 0.53
N MET A 64 -6.45 12.03 0.97
CA MET A 64 -6.12 12.22 2.38
C MET A 64 -5.30 13.49 2.59
N HIS A 65 -5.64 14.23 3.64
CA HIS A 65 -4.84 15.34 4.15
C HIS A 65 -4.64 15.16 5.65
N ASP A 66 -3.63 15.80 6.22
CA ASP A 66 -3.42 15.79 7.67
C ASP A 66 -4.60 16.48 8.39
N PRO A 67 -5.29 15.82 9.34
CA PRO A 67 -6.35 16.44 10.12
C PRO A 67 -5.83 17.33 11.26
N PHE A 68 -4.54 17.29 11.59
CA PHE A 68 -3.97 17.99 12.75
C PHE A 68 -3.38 19.39 12.43
N GLY A 69 -3.63 19.91 11.24
CA GLY A 69 -3.32 21.29 10.87
C GLY A 69 -1.92 21.54 10.29
N SER A 70 -1.16 20.50 9.94
CA SER A 70 0.17 20.66 9.33
C SER A 70 0.15 20.99 7.83
N ASN A 71 -1.04 21.23 7.23
CA ASN A 71 -1.21 21.53 5.80
C ASN A 71 -0.44 20.55 4.89
N VAL A 72 -0.53 19.25 5.21
CA VAL A 72 0.10 18.18 4.42
C VAL A 72 -0.96 17.45 3.62
N TRP A 73 -0.72 17.27 2.32
CA TRP A 73 -1.52 16.44 1.44
C TRP A 73 -0.80 15.13 1.14
N TYR A 74 -1.54 14.03 1.21
CA TYR A 74 -1.05 12.69 0.94
C TYR A 74 -1.70 12.16 -0.33
N TYR A 75 -0.89 11.97 -1.36
CA TYR A 75 -1.26 11.26 -2.56
C TYR A 75 -0.68 9.85 -2.48
N LEU A 76 -1.54 8.89 -2.13
CA LEU A 76 -1.18 7.49 -2.02
C LEU A 76 -1.57 6.78 -3.32
N PHE A 77 -0.68 6.06 -3.97
CA PHE A 77 -1.06 5.14 -5.05
C PHE A 77 -0.72 3.72 -4.62
N ARG A 78 -1.72 2.95 -4.18
CA ARG A 78 -1.54 1.59 -3.65
C ARG A 78 -2.25 0.57 -4.53
N GLN A 79 -1.53 -0.47 -4.91
CA GLN A 79 -2.04 -1.60 -5.69
C GLN A 79 -1.72 -2.90 -4.97
N GLN A 80 -2.74 -3.70 -4.76
CA GLN A 80 -2.65 -5.04 -4.21
C GLN A 80 -3.36 -6.02 -5.14
N PRO A 81 -2.66 -6.53 -6.17
CA PRO A 81 -3.18 -7.58 -7.01
C PRO A 81 -3.37 -8.87 -6.20
N GLY A 82 -4.31 -9.72 -6.61
CA GLY A 82 -4.60 -10.99 -5.95
C GLY A 82 -3.33 -11.84 -5.77
N HIS A 83 -3.04 -12.22 -4.53
CA HIS A 83 -1.88 -13.04 -4.14
C HIS A 83 -0.48 -12.48 -4.50
N GLU A 84 -0.39 -11.25 -5.02
CA GLU A 84 0.87 -10.58 -5.32
C GLU A 84 1.33 -9.64 -4.20
N ALA A 85 2.60 -9.22 -4.28
CA ALA A 85 3.14 -8.22 -3.37
C ALA A 85 2.46 -6.86 -3.57
N VAL A 86 2.17 -6.20 -2.46
CA VAL A 86 1.63 -4.83 -2.46
C VAL A 86 2.68 -3.88 -3.05
N LYS A 87 2.25 -3.08 -4.02
CA LYS A 87 3.02 -1.95 -4.55
C LYS A 87 2.38 -0.67 -4.03
N GLN A 88 3.19 0.27 -3.57
CA GLN A 88 2.67 1.58 -3.20
C GLN A 88 3.72 2.65 -3.43
N GLN A 89 3.26 3.75 -4.03
CA GLN A 89 3.95 5.03 -4.10
C GLN A 89 3.25 6.00 -3.15
N THR A 90 4.04 6.76 -2.38
CA THR A 90 3.54 7.81 -1.50
C THR A 90 4.17 9.13 -1.91
N LEU A 91 3.35 10.07 -2.39
CA LEU A 91 3.73 11.45 -2.64
C LEU A 91 3.13 12.33 -1.53
N THR A 92 4.01 12.92 -0.72
CA THR A 92 3.65 13.81 0.39
C THR A 92 4.01 15.23 -0.01
N LEU A 93 3.01 16.11 0.04
CA LEU A 93 3.16 17.52 -0.30
C LEU A 93 2.88 18.37 0.93
N THR A 94 3.85 19.17 1.35
CA THR A 94 3.70 20.07 2.51
C THR A 94 3.51 21.49 2.02
N PHE A 95 2.46 22.15 2.50
CA PHE A 95 2.16 23.52 2.18
C PHE A 95 2.44 24.43 3.38
N ASP A 96 2.76 25.69 3.11
CA ASP A 96 2.84 26.71 4.13
C ASP A 96 1.44 27.21 4.57
N LYS A 97 1.41 28.22 5.43
CA LYS A 97 0.16 28.84 5.91
C LYS A 97 -0.61 29.59 4.82
N SER A 98 0.04 29.96 3.73
CA SER A 98 -0.57 30.65 2.58
C SER A 98 -1.15 29.67 1.55
N GLY A 99 -0.94 28.36 1.72
CA GLY A 99 -1.34 27.34 0.76
C GLY A 99 -0.35 27.18 -0.39
N THR A 100 0.90 27.58 -0.20
CA THR A 100 1.98 27.43 -1.19
C THR A 100 2.81 26.20 -0.89
N LEU A 101 3.13 25.41 -1.92
CA LEU A 101 3.88 24.16 -1.82
C LEU A 101 5.35 24.44 -1.48
N ILE A 102 5.80 23.96 -0.31
CA ILE A 102 7.15 24.18 0.21
C ILE A 102 8.02 22.93 0.22
N ASN A 103 7.42 21.73 0.27
CA ASN A 103 8.17 20.47 0.29
C ASN A 103 7.45 19.39 -0.51
N ILE A 104 8.24 18.57 -1.20
CA ILE A 104 7.80 17.43 -2.00
C ILE A 104 8.63 16.22 -1.58
N ASP A 105 7.98 15.22 -0.97
CA ASP A 105 8.59 13.92 -0.66
C ASP A 105 7.90 12.84 -1.49
N ASN A 106 8.64 12.19 -2.39
CA ASN A 106 8.11 11.13 -3.26
C ASN A 106 8.83 9.81 -2.99
N LYS A 107 8.12 8.86 -2.41
CA LYS A 107 8.58 7.50 -2.12
C LYS A 107 7.96 6.55 -3.15
N PRO A 108 8.69 6.14 -4.21
CA PRO A 108 8.13 5.35 -5.31
C PRO A 108 7.83 3.90 -4.95
N ALA A 109 8.36 3.40 -3.84
CA ALA A 109 8.14 2.04 -3.36
C ALA A 109 8.00 2.00 -1.83
N LEU A 110 7.27 1.01 -1.34
CA LEU A 110 7.23 0.66 0.07
C LEU A 110 8.63 0.27 0.53
N THR A 111 9.09 0.87 1.63
CA THR A 111 10.26 0.38 2.36
C THR A 111 9.94 -1.03 2.86
N LYS A 112 10.65 -2.04 2.33
CA LYS A 112 10.58 -3.40 2.87
C LYS A 112 11.20 -3.38 4.26
N ASN A 113 10.38 -3.31 5.30
CA ASN A 113 10.82 -3.69 6.62
C ASN A 113 11.05 -5.20 6.57
N ALA A 114 12.32 -5.62 6.59
CA ALA A 114 12.69 -7.01 6.81
C ALA A 114 12.26 -7.36 8.24
N GLY A 115 11.16 -8.11 8.34
CA GLY A 115 10.76 -8.81 9.55
C GLY A 115 11.38 -10.20 9.57
#